data_AF-A0A132UD67-F1
#
_entry.id   AF-A0A132UD67-F1
#
_cell.length_a   1.000
_cell.length_b   1.000
_cell.length_c   1.000
_cell.angle_alpha   90.00
_cell.angle_beta   90.00
_cell.angle_gamma   90.00
#
_symmetry.space_group_name_H-M   'P 1'
#
loop_
_entity.id
_entity.type
_entity.pdbx_description
1 polymer ?
#
loop_
_entity_poly.entity_id
_entity_poly.type
_entity_poly.pdbx_seq_one_letter_code
_entity_poly.pdbx_strand_id
1 'polypeptide(L)'
;MLEFEITESTALLEEHYPLLQQMRDHGLVVSIDDFGTKYSSLNHLNHFPVNNIKIDRTFITAIHVSSFYETIINSILYVPHQL
;
A
#
# COMPACT_ATOMS: atom_id res chain seq x y z
N MET A 1 -12.48 -1.61 -16.43
CA MET A 1 -12.20 -0.88 -15.17
C MET A 1 -10.83 -0.23 -15.33
N LEU A 2 -10.70 1.04 -15.00
CA LEU A 2 -9.43 1.78 -15.12
C LEU A 2 -8.77 1.85 -13.74
N GLU A 3 -7.50 1.47 -13.67
CA GLU A 3 -6.69 1.49 -12.45
C GLU A 3 -5.55 2.51 -12.60
N PHE A 4 -5.34 3.30 -11.57
CA PHE A 4 -4.23 4.22 -11.42
C PHE A 4 -3.29 3.72 -10.33
N GLU A 5 -2.03 3.53 -10.69
CA GLU A 5 -0.97 3.16 -9.76
C GLU A 5 -0.17 4.41 -9.39
N ILE A 6 0.04 4.60 -8.09
CA ILE A 6 0.88 5.66 -7.53
C ILE A 6 1.94 5.05 -6.63
N THR A 7 3.09 5.68 -6.51
CA THR A 7 4.14 5.20 -5.59
C THR A 7 3.79 5.45 -4.13
N GLU A 8 4.40 4.71 -3.21
CA GLU A 8 4.33 4.97 -1.76
C GLU A 8 4.63 6.44 -1.42
N SER A 9 5.66 7.03 -2.03
CA SER A 9 6.00 8.45 -1.78
C SER A 9 4.90 9.43 -2.21
N THR A 10 4.17 9.13 -3.29
CA THR A 10 3.03 9.95 -3.72
C THR A 10 1.85 9.79 -2.78
N ALA A 11 1.64 8.58 -2.26
CA ALA A 11 0.58 8.26 -1.31
C ALA A 11 0.82 8.86 0.09
N LEU A 12 2.04 9.22 0.46
CA LEU A 12 2.35 9.87 1.75
C LEU A 12 2.04 11.37 1.79
N LEU A 13 1.77 11.98 0.63
CA LEU A 13 1.44 13.39 0.53
C LEU A 13 -0.06 13.58 0.77
N GLU A 14 -0.44 13.91 2.01
CA GLU A 14 -1.84 14.09 2.43
C GLU A 14 -2.59 15.15 1.60
N GLU A 15 -1.88 16.11 1.02
CA GLU A 15 -2.45 17.10 0.08
C GLU A 15 -3.11 16.45 -1.15
N HIS A 16 -2.73 15.22 -1.50
CA HIS A 16 -3.34 14.46 -2.60
C HIS A 16 -4.62 13.73 -2.20
N TYR A 17 -4.92 13.54 -0.91
CA TYR A 17 -6.02 12.68 -0.45
C TYR A 17 -7.39 13.09 -0.99
N PRO A 18 -7.76 14.39 -1.05
CA PRO A 18 -9.03 14.80 -1.62
C PRO A 18 -9.19 14.37 -3.09
N LEU A 19 -8.11 14.46 -3.88
CA LEU A 19 -8.11 14.06 -5.28
C LEU A 19 -8.24 12.52 -5.42
N LEU A 20 -7.47 11.77 -4.64
CA LEU A 20 -7.52 10.30 -4.66
C LEU A 20 -8.91 9.78 -4.22
N GLN A 21 -9.51 10.40 -3.21
CA GLN A 21 -10.88 10.08 -2.80
C GLN A 21 -11.89 10.41 -3.92
N GLN A 22 -11.76 11.58 -4.54
CA GLN A 22 -12.62 11.95 -5.68
C GLN A 22 -12.49 10.95 -6.83
N MET A 23 -11.29 10.49 -7.16
CA MET A 23 -11.08 9.46 -8.19
C MET A 23 -11.84 8.18 -7.85
N ARG A 24 -11.77 7.72 -6.60
CA ARG A 24 -12.51 6.54 -6.12
C ARG A 24 -14.02 6.72 -6.17
N ASP A 25 -14.51 7.89 -5.77
CA ASP A 25 -15.95 8.21 -5.80
C ASP A 25 -16.51 8.19 -7.24
N HIS A 26 -15.66 8.43 -8.26
CA HIS A 26 -16.01 8.30 -9.69
C HIS A 26 -15.83 6.88 -10.24
N GLY A 27 -15.54 5.89 -9.39
CA GLY A 27 -15.39 4.49 -9.78
C GLY A 27 -14.04 4.12 -10.38
N LEU A 28 -13.02 4.98 -10.23
CA LEU A 28 -11.64 4.63 -10.55
C LEU A 28 -11.04 3.78 -9.43
N VAL A 29 -10.19 2.83 -9.81
CA VAL A 29 -9.39 2.08 -8.84
C VAL A 29 -8.06 2.80 -8.66
N VAL A 30 -7.68 3.05 -7.42
CA VAL A 30 -6.38 3.62 -7.07
C VAL A 30 -5.60 2.58 -6.27
N SER A 31 -4.35 2.33 -6.67
CA SER A 31 -3.47 1.36 -6.04
C SER A 31 -2.14 2.00 -5.66
N ILE A 32 -1.60 1.65 -4.50
CA ILE A 32 -0.23 2.01 -4.11
C ILE A 32 0.72 0.94 -4.63
N ASP A 33 1.77 1.35 -5.33
CA ASP A 33 2.82 0.50 -5.87
C ASP A 33 4.13 0.61 -5.05
N ASP A 34 5.00 -0.40 -5.20
CA ASP A 34 6.30 -0.54 -4.53
C ASP A 34 6.25 -0.46 -2.98
N PHE A 35 5.12 -0.81 -2.37
CA PHE A 35 4.95 -0.72 -0.91
C PHE A 35 5.94 -1.64 -0.18
N GLY A 36 6.62 -1.09 0.83
CA GLY A 36 7.56 -1.82 1.66
C GLY A 36 9.03 -1.38 1.50
N THR A 37 9.38 -0.66 0.43
CA THR A 37 10.78 -0.47 0.02
C THR A 37 11.51 0.71 0.67
N LYS A 38 10.78 1.75 1.13
CA LYS A 38 11.42 2.99 1.62
C LYS A 38 10.80 3.59 2.87
N TYR A 39 9.48 3.69 2.96
CA TYR A 39 8.82 4.55 3.96
C TYR A 39 7.85 3.82 4.90
N SER A 40 7.95 2.49 4.97
CA SER A 40 7.02 1.54 5.58
C SER A 40 6.67 1.80 7.06
N SER A 41 5.91 2.85 7.32
CA SER A 41 5.21 3.09 8.57
C SER A 41 3.76 2.65 8.37
N LEU A 42 3.45 1.45 8.86
CA LEU A 42 2.11 0.85 8.81
C LEU A 42 1.02 1.77 9.40
N ASN A 43 1.39 2.78 10.19
CA ASN A 43 0.48 3.79 10.73
C ASN A 43 -0.32 4.56 9.67
N HIS A 44 0.21 4.70 8.44
CA HIS A 44 -0.49 5.44 7.38
C HIS A 44 -1.54 4.60 6.64
N LEU A 45 -1.49 3.27 6.74
CA LEU A 45 -2.39 2.36 6.02
C LEU A 45 -3.87 2.70 6.21
N ASN A 46 -4.23 3.11 7.42
CA ASN A 46 -5.62 3.40 7.80
C ASN A 46 -6.18 4.67 7.17
N HIS A 47 -5.30 5.52 6.66
CA HIS A 47 -5.65 6.85 6.17
C HIS A 47 -5.58 6.94 4.64
N PHE A 48 -5.01 5.94 3.96
CA PHE A 48 -4.86 6.00 2.51
C PHE A 48 -6.23 5.86 1.81
N PRO A 49 -6.66 6.86 1.02
CA PRO A 49 -7.88 6.78 0.21
C PRO A 49 -7.63 5.99 -1.07
N VAL A 50 -7.26 4.72 -0.94
CA VAL A 50 -6.92 3.82 -2.05
C VAL A 50 -7.72 2.51 -1.96
N ASN A 51 -7.76 1.75 -3.05
CA ASN A 51 -8.43 0.46 -3.10
C ASN A 51 -7.48 -0.69 -2.78
N ASN A 52 -6.24 -0.61 -3.28
CA ASN A 52 -5.28 -1.70 -3.19
C ASN A 52 -3.90 -1.19 -2.78
N ILE A 53 -3.10 -2.11 -2.23
CA ILE A 53 -1.69 -1.91 -1.93
C ILE A 53 -0.93 -3.09 -2.53
N LYS A 54 0.05 -2.79 -3.36
CA LYS A 54 0.91 -3.78 -4.03
C LYS A 54 2.22 -3.86 -3.25
N ILE A 55 2.46 -5.04 -2.67
CA ILE A 55 3.70 -5.34 -1.96
C ILE A 55 4.79 -5.54 -3.01
N ASP A 56 5.91 -4.83 -2.86
CA ASP A 56 7.02 -4.95 -3.79
C ASP A 56 7.56 -6.40 -3.85
N ARG A 57 7.97 -6.82 -5.05
CA ARG A 57 8.42 -8.18 -5.31
C ARG A 57 9.63 -8.58 -4.48
N THR A 58 10.49 -7.64 -4.07
CA THR A 58 11.67 -7.96 -3.25
C THR A 58 11.26 -8.61 -1.92
N PHE A 59 10.14 -8.20 -1.33
CA PHE A 59 9.58 -8.82 -0.12
C PHE A 59 9.14 -10.26 -0.40
N ILE A 60 8.38 -10.47 -1.47
CA ILE A 60 7.89 -11.80 -1.85
C ILE A 60 9.05 -12.76 -2.10
N THR A 61 10.09 -12.31 -2.80
CA THR A 61 11.27 -13.14 -3.08
C THR A 61 12.09 -13.45 -1.82
N ALA A 62 11.99 -12.62 -0.78
CA ALA A 62 12.78 -12.78 0.44
C ALA A 62 12.10 -13.67 1.49
N ILE A 63 10.82 -14.02 1.34
CA ILE A 63 10.06 -14.90 2.27
C ILE A 63 10.77 -16.24 2.48
N HIS A 64 11.29 -16.84 1.41
CA HIS A 64 11.96 -18.14 1.48
C HIS A 64 13.42 -18.05 1.94
N VAL A 65 13.94 -16.84 2.16
CA VAL A 65 15.34 -16.60 2.49
C VAL A 65 15.53 -16.31 3.98
N SER A 66 14.55 -15.69 4.64
CA SER A 66 14.63 -15.36 6.07
C SER A 66 13.27 -15.21 6.72
N SER A 67 13.12 -15.80 7.92
CA SER A 67 11.94 -15.68 8.78
C SER A 67 11.62 -14.23 9.20
N PHE A 68 12.58 -13.32 9.07
CA PHE A 68 12.37 -11.89 9.25
C PHE A 68 11.42 -11.31 8.20
N TYR A 69 11.62 -11.64 6.92
CA TYR A 69 10.76 -11.15 5.84
C TYR A 69 9.36 -11.78 5.90
N GLU A 70 9.28 -13.06 6.29
CA GLU A 70 8.00 -13.72 6.57
C GLU A 70 7.22 -13.00 7.68
N THR A 71 7.90 -12.62 8.77
CA THR A 71 7.28 -11.86 9.87
C THR A 71 6.78 -10.50 9.43
N ILE A 72 7.54 -9.77 8.61
CA ILE A 72 7.12 -8.46 8.08
C ILE A 72 5.88 -8.61 7.21
N ILE A 73 5.86 -9.57 6.29
CA ILE A 73 4.71 -9.78 5.40
C ILE A 73 3.47 -10.20 6.18
N ASN A 74 3.61 -11.10 7.15
CA ASN A 74 2.50 -11.44 8.04
C ASN A 74 1.97 -10.21 8.80
N SER A 75 2.85 -9.30 9.20
CA SER A 75 2.43 -8.03 9.83
C SER A 75 1.69 -7.12 8.85
N ILE A 76 2.17 -6.98 7.60
CA ILE A 76 1.53 -6.19 6.54
C ILE A 76 0.15 -6.77 6.19
N LEU A 77 0.01 -8.09 6.13
CA LEU A 77 -1.27 -8.76 5.85
C LEU A 77 -2.26 -8.63 7.01
N TYR A 78 -1.77 -8.66 8.25
CA TYR A 78 -2.63 -8.65 9.43
C TYR A 78 -3.26 -7.29 9.72
N VAL A 79 -2.53 -6.18 9.52
CA VAL A 79 -3.00 -4.82 9.85
C VAL A 79 -4.29 -4.45 9.10
N PRO A 80 -4.40 -4.57 7.76
CA PRO A 80 -5.62 -4.25 7.03
C PRO A 80 -6.85 -5.07 7.44
N HIS A 81 -6.67 -6.26 8.02
CA HIS A 81 -7.78 -7.11 8.48
C HIS A 81 -8.29 -6.75 9.88
N GLN A 82 -7.60 -5.87 10.61
CA GLN A 82 -7.97 -5.39 11.94
C GLN A 82 -8.68 -4.03 11.92
N LEU A 83 -8.84 -3.44 10.73
CA LEU A 83 -9.26 -2.05 10.49
C LEU A 83 -10.45 -2.02 9.53
#